data_AF-A0A5E4HZS3-F1
#
_entry.id   AF-A0A5E4HZS3-F1
#
_cell.length_a   1.000
_cell.length_b   1.000
_cell.length_c   1.000
_cell.angle_alpha   90.00
_cell.angle_beta   90.00
_cell.angle_gamma   90.00
#
_symmetry.space_group_name_H-M   'P 1'
#
loop_
_entity.id
_entity.type
_entity.pdbx_description
1 polymer ?
#
loop_
_entity_poly.entity_id
_entity_poly.type
_entity_poly.pdbx_seq_one_letter_code
_entity_poly.pdbx_strand_id
1 'polypeptide(L)' 'MVAIKQGRICVITAGRDAGKKAIVTGVLEGNFVEVSVGNKKRRASIRHLEPTKDVASV' A
#
# COMPACT_ATOMS: atom_id res chain seq x y z
N MET A 1 -1.42 4.66 16.34
CA MET A 1 -2.44 4.06 15.44
C MET A 1 -2.15 4.54 14.02
N VAL A 2 -1.53 3.71 13.16
CA VAL A 2 -1.10 4.13 11.81
C VAL A 2 -2.28 3.95 10.85
N ALA A 3 -3.10 4.99 10.72
CA ALA A 3 -4.28 5.00 9.85
C ALA A 3 -3.90 4.88 8.37
N ILE A 4 -3.85 3.68 7.78
CA ILE A 4 -3.60 3.51 6.34
C ILE A 4 -4.57 4.43 5.60
N LYS A 5 -4.00 5.48 5.01
CA LYS A 5 -4.70 6.56 4.34
C LYS A 5 -4.05 6.74 2.99
N GLN A 6 -4.82 7.24 2.04
CA GLN A 6 -4.33 7.58 0.71
C GLN A 6 -3.07 8.45 0.79
N GLY A 7 -2.08 8.16 -0.05
CA GLY A 7 -0.77 8.82 -0.05
C GLY A 7 0.29 8.16 0.83
N ARG A 8 -0.05 7.14 1.62
CA ARG A 8 0.98 6.37 2.36
C ARG A 8 1.79 5.47 1.44
N ILE A 9 3.10 5.45 1.68
CA ILE A 9 3.98 4.44 1.10
C ILE A 9 3.92 3.20 2.00
N CYS A 10 3.76 2.05 1.36
CA CYS A 10 3.84 0.74 1.99
C CYS A 10 4.82 -0.12 1.19
N VAL A 11 5.45 -1.08 1.88
CA VAL A 11 6.20 -2.15 1.23
C VAL A 11 5.33 -3.39 1.22
N ILE A 12 5.21 -4.01 0.05
CA ILE A 12 4.55 -5.32 -0.07
C ILE A 12 5.53 -6.35 0.52
N THR A 13 5.12 -7.08 1.55
CA THR A 13 5.97 -8.08 2.21
C THR A 13 5.80 -9.48 1.64
N ALA A 14 4.69 -9.74 0.94
CA ALA A 14 4.35 -11.05 0.41
C ALA A 14 3.85 -11.02 -1.04
N GLY A 15 4.17 -12.09 -1.79
CA GLY A 15 3.71 -12.30 -3.17
C GLY A 15 4.70 -11.85 -4.24
N ARG A 16 4.22 -11.72 -5.49
CA ARG A 16 5.05 -11.45 -6.68
C ARG A 16 5.74 -10.08 -6.67
N ASP A 17 5.19 -9.11 -5.94
CA ASP A 17 5.73 -7.76 -5.81
C ASP A 17 6.36 -7.52 -4.42
N ALA A 18 6.70 -8.59 -3.69
CA ALA A 18 7.38 -8.50 -2.40
C ALA A 18 8.69 -7.69 -2.50
N GLY A 19 8.90 -6.78 -1.55
CA GLY A 19 10.05 -5.87 -1.50
C GLY A 19 9.89 -4.58 -2.31
N LYS A 20 8.80 -4.42 -3.09
CA LYS A 20 8.55 -3.17 -3.83
C LYS A 20 7.80 -2.15 -2.99
N LYS A 21 8.16 -0.88 -3.19
CA LYS A 21 7.41 0.26 -2.65
C LYS A 21 6.13 0.46 -3.46
N ALA A 22 5.03 0.65 -2.76
CA ALA A 22 3.71 0.88 -3.32
C ALA A 22 3.08 2.08 -2.61
N ILE A 23 2.35 2.92 -3.35
CA ILE A 23 1.62 4.04 -2.77
C ILE A 23 0.15 3.63 -2.65
N VAL A 24 -0.46 3.85 -1.50
CA VAL A 24 -1.89 3.60 -1.29
C VAL A 24 -2.68 4.67 -2.04
N THR A 25 -3.38 4.27 -3.09
CA THR A 25 -4.23 5.15 -3.91
C THR A 25 -5.65 5.21 -3.38
N GLY A 26 -6.10 4.14 -2.71
CA GLY A 26 -7.45 4.08 -2.17
C GLY A 26 -7.56 3.01 -1.09
N VAL A 27 -8.43 3.27 -0.11
CA VAL A 27 -8.81 2.28 0.89
C VAL A 27 -10.15 1.70 0.45
N LEU A 28 -10.19 0.40 0.18
CA LEU A 28 -11.45 -0.29 -0.10
C LEU A 28 -12.10 -0.73 1.21
N GLU A 29 -13.33 -1.23 1.09
CA GLU A 29 -14.04 -1.79 2.22
C GLU A 29 -13.34 -3.05 2.80
N GLY A 30 -13.37 -3.20 4.12
CA GLY A 30 -12.74 -4.31 4.84
C GLY A 30 -11.22 -4.22 4.95
N ASN A 31 -10.53 -5.34 4.73
CA ASN A 31 -9.07 -5.48 4.89
C ASN A 31 -8.29 -5.33 3.58
N PHE A 32 -8.90 -4.69 2.57
CA PHE A 32 -8.32 -4.52 1.24
C PHE A 32 -8.03 -3.06 0.95
N VAL A 33 -6.91 -2.82 0.28
CA VAL A 33 -6.52 -1.50 -0.19
C VAL A 33 -6.07 -1.58 -1.64
N GLU A 34 -6.24 -0.46 -2.35
CA GLU A 34 -5.71 -0.28 -3.69
C GLU A 34 -4.37 0.43 -3.56
N VAL A 35 -3.33 -0.24 -4.06
CA VAL A 35 -1.97 0.28 -4.08
C VAL A 35 -1.49 0.41 -5.52
N SER A 36 -0.76 1.48 -5.83
CA SER A 36 -0.05 1.64 -7.09
C SER A 36 1.41 1.28 -6.90
N VAL A 37 1.87 0.25 -7.62
CA VAL A 37 3.29 -0.11 -7.72
C VAL A 37 3.79 0.47 -9.03
N GLY A 38 4.34 1.69 -8.99
CA GLY A 38 4.62 2.48 -10.19
C GLY A 38 3.32 2.84 -10.93
N ASN A 39 3.22 2.45 -12.21
CA ASN A 39 2.04 2.73 -13.06
C ASN A 39 0.94 1.66 -13.00
N LYS A 40 1.13 0.56 -12.26
CA LYS A 40 0.12 -0.51 -12.17
C LYS A 40 -0.60 -0.47 -10.84
N LYS A 41 -1.92 -0.35 -10.90
CA LYS A 41 -2.81 -0.51 -9.75
C LYS A 41 -2.94 -1.99 -9.39
N ARG A 42 -2.85 -2.29 -8.10
CA ARG A 42 -2.96 -3.63 -7.53
C ARG A 42 -3.86 -3.56 -6.32
N ARG A 43 -4.71 -4.58 -6.16
CA ARG A 43 -5.45 -4.79 -4.91
C ARG A 43 -4.59 -5.65 -4.00
N ALA A 44 -4.31 -5.16 -2.81
CA ALA A 44 -3.51 -5.87 -1.81
C ALA A 44 -4.26 -5.90 -0.47
N SER A 45 -4.07 -6.97 0.29
CA SER A 45 -4.60 -7.01 1.65
C SER A 45 -3.68 -6.23 2.58
N ILE A 46 -4.28 -5.52 3.53
CA ILE A 46 -3.57 -4.79 4.60
C ILE A 46 -2.61 -5.71 5.37
N ARG A 47 -2.91 -7.01 5.48
CA ARG A 47 -2.07 -7.99 6.17
C ARG A 47 -0.69 -8.19 5.54
N HIS A 48 -0.54 -7.90 4.25
CA HIS A 48 0.70 -8.08 3.49
C HIS A 48 1.39 -6.76 3.15
N LEU A 49 0.93 -5.66 3.77
CA LEU A 49 1.47 -4.33 3.56
C LEU A 49 2.09 -3.85 4.86
N GLU A 50 3.38 -3.55 4.80
CA GLU A 50 4.07 -2.92 5.91
C GLU A 50 4.14 -1.41 5.65
N PRO A 51 3.44 -0.58 6.43
CA PRO A 51 3.46 0.86 6.24
C PRO A 51 4.83 1.41 6.61
N THR A 52 5.48 2.10 5.68
CA THR A 52 6.72 2.82 5.99
C THR A 52 6.40 4.10 6.76
N LYS A 53 7.38 4.61 7.51
CA LYS A 53 7.26 5.93 8.17
C LYS A 53 7.19 7.09 7.17
N ASP A 54 7.56 6.82 5.92
CA ASP A 54 7.57 7.79 4.84
C ASP A 54 6.15 8.06 4.33
N VAL A 55 5.79 9.33 4.30
CA VAL A 55 4.57 9.84 3.66
C VAL A 55 4.98 10.52 2.37
N ALA A 56 4.57 9.98 1.23
CA ALA A 56 4.72 10.69 -0.02
C ALA A 56 3.72 11.86 -0.01
N SER A 57 4.23 13.09 -0.08
CA SER A 57 3.41 14.22 -0.53
C SER A 57 3.16 14.04 -2.02
N VAL A 58 1.98 13.52 -2.36
CA VAL A 58 1.37 13.57 -3.70
C VAL A 58 0.20 14.53 -3.68
#